data_AF-A0A3N5WGZ3-F1
#
_entry.id   AF-A0A3N5WGZ3-F1
#
_cell.length_a   1.000
_cell.length_b   1.000
_cell.length_c   1.000
_cell.angle_alpha   90.00
_cell.angle_beta   90.00
_cell.angle_gamma   90.00
#
_symmetry.space_group_name_H-M   'P 1'
#
loop_
_entity.id
_entity.type
_entity.pdbx_description
1 polymer ?
#
loop_
_entity_poly.entity_id
_entity_poly.type
_entity_poly.pdbx_seq_one_letter_code
_entity_poly.pdbx_strand_id
1 'polypeptide(L)' 'MLTAHSLKKSFDSQLLFENVSFSLNPGERVGLVGPNGCGKTTLL' A
#
# COMPACT_ATOMS: atom_id res chain seq x y z
N MET A 1 9.37 -7.71 11.82
CA MET A 1 8.74 -6.38 11.70
C MET A 1 9.01 -5.88 10.30
N LEU A 2 7.96 -5.67 9.51
CA LEU A 2 8.03 -5.11 8.17
C LEU A 2 7.65 -3.63 8.25
N THR A 3 8.42 -2.75 7.63
CA THR A 3 8.12 -1.32 7.59
C THR A 3 8.23 -0.77 6.19
N ALA A 4 7.37 0.19 5.87
CA ALA A 4 7.35 0.92 4.63
C ALA A 4 7.12 2.40 4.93
N HIS A 5 7.89 3.27 4.27
CA HIS A 5 7.82 4.72 4.48
C HIS A 5 7.67 5.43 3.13
N SER A 6 6.71 6.35 3.07
CA SER A 6 6.45 7.24 1.92
C SER A 6 6.43 6.53 0.57
N LEU A 7 5.79 5.36 0.48
CA LEU A 7 5.65 4.62 -0.76
C LEU A 7 4.82 5.41 -1.78
N LYS A 8 5.28 5.38 -3.02
CA LYS A 8 4.60 5.94 -4.19
C LYS A 8 4.64 4.94 -5.32
N LYS A 9 3.51 4.74 -6.01
CA LYS A 9 3.45 3.87 -7.17
C LYS A 9 2.49 4.42 -8.23
N SER A 10 2.97 4.39 -9.47
CA SER A 10 2.17 4.62 -10.68
C SER A 10 2.34 3.47 -11.67
N PHE A 11 1.34 3.32 -12.53
CA PHE A 11 1.46 2.63 -13.83
C PHE A 11 1.22 3.67 -14.92
N ASP A 12 2.14 3.76 -15.86
CA ASP A 12 2.18 4.83 -16.87
C ASP A 12 1.99 6.21 -16.22
N SER A 13 0.99 6.97 -16.66
CA SER A 13 0.63 8.29 -16.11
C SER A 13 -0.36 8.23 -14.95
N GLN A 14 -0.86 7.06 -14.56
CA GLN A 14 -1.84 6.92 -13.49
C GLN A 14 -1.16 6.68 -12.14
N LEU A 15 -1.29 7.66 -11.24
CA LEU A 15 -0.91 7.51 -9.84
C LEU A 15 -1.91 6.58 -9.13
N LEU A 16 -1.41 5.49 -8.53
CA LEU A 16 -2.24 4.58 -7.73
C LEU A 16 -2.31 5.05 -6.28
N PHE A 17 -1.14 5.36 -5.71
CA PHE A 17 -1.00 5.87 -4.36
C PHE A 17 0.30 6.67 -4.21
N GLU A 18 0.28 7.58 -3.26
CA GLU A 18 1.43 8.39 -2.86
C GLU A 18 1.43 8.54 -1.34
N ASN A 19 2.63 8.60 -0.78
CA ASN A 19 2.87 8.82 0.64
C ASN A 19 2.28 7.77 1.58
N VAL A 20 2.21 6.52 1.15
CA VAL A 20 1.75 5.40 1.98
C VAL A 20 2.88 4.95 2.93
N SER A 21 2.61 4.94 4.23
CA SER A 21 3.54 4.43 5.25
C SER A 21 2.81 3.47 6.18
N PHE A 22 3.43 2.34 6.50
CA PHE A 22 2.88 1.36 7.44
C PHE A 22 3.97 0.51 8.08
N SER A 23 3.62 -0.11 9.20
CA SER A 23 4.42 -1.12 9.88
C SER A 23 3.56 -2.32 10.23
N LEU A 24 4.10 -3.52 10.05
CA LEU A 24 3.47 -4.79 10.36
C LEU A 24 4.38 -5.61 11.28
N ASN A 25 3.86 -5.96 12.45
CA ASN A 25 4.54 -6.82 13.41
C ASN A 25 4.24 -8.31 13.14
N PRO A 26 5.14 -9.22 13.53
CA PRO A 26 4.86 -10.65 13.47
C PRO A 26 3.58 -11.00 14.23
N GLY A 27 2.69 -11.75 13.59
CA GLY A 27 1.41 -12.18 14.18
C GLY A 27 0.23 -11.21 13.97
N GLU A 28 0.47 -10.00 13.47
CA GLU A 28 -0.60 -9.08 13.12
C GLU A 28 -1.34 -9.52 11.84
N ARG A 29 -2.65 -9.32 11.81
CA ARG A 29 -3.50 -9.51 10.63
C ARG A 29 -4.15 -8.18 10.29
N VAL A 30 -3.91 -7.68 9.09
CA VAL A 30 -4.40 -6.38 8.63
C VAL A 30 -5.14 -6.57 7.31
N GLY A 31 -6.28 -5.87 7.17
CA GLY A 31 -7.04 -5.80 5.92
C GLY A 31 -6.85 -4.45 5.23
N LEU A 32 -6.57 -4.48 3.93
CA LEU A 32 -6.50 -3.27 3.09
C LEU A 32 -7.82 -3.08 2.33
N VAL A 33 -8.52 -1.98 2.59
CA VAL A 33 -9.83 -1.67 1.99
C VAL A 33 -9.79 -0.41 1.14
N GLY A 34 -10.67 -0.33 0.13
CA GLY A 34 -10.76 0.82 -0.77
C GLY A 34 -11.37 0.44 -2.13
N PRO A 35 -11.69 1.43 -2.99
CA PRO A 35 -12.28 1.20 -4.31
C PRO A 35 -11.42 0.34 -5.24
N ASN A 36 -12.02 -0.29 -6.25
CA ASN A 36 -11.26 -1.01 -7.27
C ASN A 36 -10.34 -0.05 -8.03
N GLY A 37 -9.12 -0.50 -8.33
CA GLY A 37 -8.12 0.32 -9.04
C GLY A 37 -7.29 1.26 -8.15
N CYS A 38 -7.54 1.38 -6.85
CA CYS A 38 -6.75 2.28 -5.96
C CYS A 38 -5.37 1.71 -5.54
N GLY A 39 -4.88 0.65 -6.19
CA GLY A 39 -3.55 0.08 -5.92
C GLY A 39 -3.46 -0.91 -4.75
N LYS A 40 -4.58 -1.48 -4.25
CA LYS A 40 -4.55 -2.44 -3.13
C LYS A 40 -3.72 -3.69 -3.42
N THR A 41 -4.01 -4.38 -4.53
CA THR A 41 -3.25 -5.56 -4.98
C THR A 41 -1.82 -5.20 -5.36
N THR A 42 -1.57 -3.93 -5.68
CA THR A 42 -0.21 -3.44 -5.96
C THR A 42 0.59 -3.18 -4.68
N LEU A 43 -0.08 -3.00 -3.53
CA LEU A 43 0.55 -2.73 -2.23
C LEU A 43 0.82 -4.00 -1.41
N LEU A 44 0.07 -5.09 -1.66
CA LEU A 44 0.21 -6.40 -1.03
C LEU A 44 1.12 -7.32 -1.85
#